data_AF-A0A7V0YKA3-F1
#
_entry.id   AF-A0A7V0YKA3-F1
#
_cell.length_a   1.000
_cell.length_b   1.000
_cell.length_c   1.000
_cell.angle_alpha   90.00
_cell.angle_beta   90.00
_cell.angle_gamma   90.00
#
_symmetry.space_group_name_H-M   'P 1'
#
loop_
_entity.id
_entity.type
_entity.pdbx_description
1 polymer ?
#
loop_
_entity_poly.entity_id
_entity_poly.type
_entity_poly.pdbx_seq_one_letter_code
_entity_poly.pdbx_strand_id
1 'polypeptide(L)'
;MLNEFKKEVLDWAEEIGISPKEIHIRPMKRKWASCSSSGRLTFSYDLLTKSKEQRSKFIVHELLHLRYKTHNKMFKLLLNSYLAKKGIDADSVVL
;
A
#
# COMPACT_ATOMS: atom_id res chain seq x y z
N MET A 1 8.57 -10.93 -10.85
CA MET A 1 7.82 -9.66 -10.84
C MET A 1 6.51 -9.72 -10.03
N LEU A 2 5.46 -10.45 -10.44
CA LEU A 2 4.19 -10.47 -9.65
C LEU A 2 4.35 -11.07 -8.25
N ASN A 3 5.03 -12.23 -8.16
CA ASN A 3 5.24 -12.89 -6.87
C ASN A 3 6.11 -12.06 -5.92
N GLU A 4 7.11 -11.35 -6.46
CA GLU A 4 7.96 -10.45 -5.69
C GLU A 4 7.17 -9.26 -5.15
N PHE A 5 6.30 -8.66 -5.97
CA PHE A 5 5.44 -7.58 -5.52
C PHE A 5 4.44 -8.05 -4.46
N LYS A 6 3.84 -9.24 -4.62
CA LYS A 6 2.98 -9.82 -3.57
C LYS A 6 3.76 -10.07 -2.27
N LYS A 7 5.00 -10.53 -2.37
CA LYS A 7 5.88 -10.69 -1.22
C LYS A 7 6.14 -9.34 -0.54
N GLU A 8 6.45 -8.29 -1.31
CA GLU A 8 6.64 -6.94 -0.77
C GLU A 8 5.40 -6.42 -0.03
N VAL A 9 4.19 -6.68 -0.56
CA VAL A 9 2.93 -6.37 0.13
C VAL A 9 2.82 -7.12 1.47
N LEU A 10 3.17 -8.41 1.49
CA LEU A 10 3.10 -9.24 2.70
C LEU A 10 4.16 -8.86 3.74
N ASP A 11 5.38 -8.53 3.32
CA ASP A 11 6.45 -8.07 4.21
C ASP A 11 6.03 -6.77 4.93
N TRP A 12 5.41 -5.83 4.20
CA TRP A 12 4.82 -4.63 4.81
C TRP A 12 3.61 -4.94 5.70
N ALA A 13 2.77 -5.89 5.29
CA ALA A 13 1.61 -6.30 6.07
C ALA A 13 2.02 -6.88 7.44
N GLU A 14 3.06 -7.71 7.47
CA GLU A 14 3.67 -8.24 8.70
C GLU A 14 4.22 -7.11 9.59
N GLU A 15 4.98 -6.17 9.02
CA GLU A 15 5.55 -5.05 9.77
C GLU A 15 4.47 -4.13 10.41
N ILE A 16 3.35 -3.94 9.73
CA ILE A 16 2.19 -3.16 10.23
C ILE A 16 1.28 -4.02 11.13
N GLY A 17 1.49 -5.34 11.12
CA GLY A 17 0.67 -6.32 11.84
C GLY A 17 -0.74 -6.47 11.28
N ILE A 18 -0.94 -6.35 9.95
CA ILE A 18 -2.23 -6.50 9.26
C ILE A 18 -2.20 -7.74 8.37
N SER A 19 -3.35 -8.41 8.22
CA SER A 19 -3.49 -9.53 7.30
C SER A 19 -4.56 -9.21 6.24
N PRO A 20 -4.19 -8.81 5.01
CA PRO A 20 -5.15 -8.66 3.91
C PRO A 20 -5.77 -10.02 3.57
N LYS A 21 -7.05 -10.05 3.18
CA LYS A 21 -7.71 -11.31 2.79
C LYS A 21 -7.27 -11.78 1.41
N GLU A 22 -7.10 -10.83 0.49
CA GLU A 22 -6.74 -11.10 -0.90
C GLU A 22 -5.82 -9.99 -1.42
N ILE A 23 -4.85 -10.37 -2.25
CA ILE A 23 -3.96 -9.44 -2.95
C ILE A 23 -4.08 -9.69 -4.46
N HIS A 24 -4.71 -8.75 -5.15
CA HIS A 24 -4.91 -8.78 -6.60
C HIS A 24 -3.97 -7.80 -7.29
N ILE A 25 -3.46 -8.19 -8.45
CA ILE A 25 -2.66 -7.34 -9.33
C ILE A 25 -3.29 -7.45 -10.71
N ARG A 26 -3.75 -6.33 -11.27
CA ARG A 26 -4.51 -6.32 -12.54
C ARG A 26 -4.38 -4.96 -13.24
N PRO A 27 -4.78 -4.84 -14.52
CA PRO A 27 -4.86 -3.53 -15.16
C PRO A 27 -5.88 -2.63 -14.46
N MET A 28 -5.51 -1.38 -14.17
CA MET A 28 -6.41 -0.38 -13.57
C MET A 28 -6.33 0.93 -14.34
N LYS A 29 -7.47 1.49 -14.76
CA LYS A 29 -7.50 2.68 -15.63
C LYS A 29 -7.41 4.02 -14.90
N ARG A 30 -7.85 4.07 -13.64
CA ARG A 30 -8.08 5.33 -12.90
C ARG A 30 -7.32 5.44 -11.60
N LYS A 31 -6.83 4.33 -11.06
CA LYS A 31 -6.19 4.25 -9.75
C LYS A 31 -4.99 3.33 -9.82
N TRP A 32 -3.97 3.65 -9.04
CA TRP A 32 -2.81 2.80 -8.84
C TRP A 32 -3.10 1.63 -7.91
N ALA A 33 -3.96 1.83 -6.91
CA ALA A 33 -4.38 0.81 -5.98
C ALA A 33 -5.78 1.07 -5.39
N SER A 34 -6.34 0.08 -4.68
CA SER A 34 -7.60 0.21 -3.94
C SER A 34 -7.80 -0.91 -2.94
N CYS A 35 -8.45 -0.61 -1.82
CA CYS A 35 -8.94 -1.55 -0.83
C CYS A 35 -10.47 -1.69 -0.90
N SER A 36 -10.99 -2.93 -0.88
CA SER A 36 -12.42 -3.18 -0.73
C SER A 36 -12.84 -3.23 0.75
N SER A 37 -14.14 -3.06 1.01
CA SER A 37 -14.72 -3.29 2.35
C SER A 37 -14.59 -4.74 2.83
N SER A 38 -14.44 -5.70 1.91
CA SER A 38 -14.24 -7.11 2.24
C SER A 38 -12.81 -7.45 2.66
N GLY A 39 -11.86 -6.52 2.53
CA GLY A 39 -10.45 -6.71 2.89
C GLY A 39 -9.55 -7.17 1.75
N ARG A 40 -9.97 -6.96 0.50
CA ARG A 40 -9.15 -7.24 -0.69
C ARG A 40 -8.38 -5.99 -1.09
N LEU A 41 -7.07 -6.14 -1.25
CA LEU A 41 -6.20 -5.14 -1.85
C LEU A 41 -6.06 -5.41 -3.34
N THR A 42 -6.13 -4.38 -4.16
CA THR A 42 -5.95 -4.46 -5.61
C THR A 42 -4.93 -3.41 -6.05
N PHE A 43 -3.93 -3.83 -6.81
CA PHE A 43 -2.85 -2.98 -7.32
C PHE A 43 -2.80 -3.00 -8.85
N SER A 44 -2.44 -1.88 -9.49
CA SER A 44 -2.24 -1.80 -10.94
C SER A 44 -0.96 -2.54 -11.37
N TYR A 45 -0.95 -3.12 -12.57
CA TYR A 45 0.30 -3.61 -13.18
C TYR A 45 1.34 -2.52 -13.35
N ASP A 46 0.92 -1.27 -13.49
CA ASP A 46 1.83 -0.14 -13.65
C ASP A 46 2.72 0.07 -12.41
N LEU A 47 2.33 -0.44 -11.24
CA LEU A 47 3.15 -0.42 -10.03
C LEU A 47 4.35 -1.37 -10.10
N LEU A 48 4.29 -2.42 -10.92
CA LEU A 48 5.35 -3.42 -11.01
C LEU A 48 6.66 -2.83 -11.57
N THR A 49 6.58 -1.73 -12.32
CA THR A 49 7.73 -1.04 -12.91
C THR A 49 8.17 0.20 -12.12
N LYS A 50 7.46 0.54 -11.03
CA LYS A 50 7.81 1.68 -10.17
C LYS A 50 8.95 1.37 -9.24
N SER A 51 9.61 2.41 -8.74
CA SER A 51 10.66 2.25 -7.72
C SER A 51 10.09 1.62 -6.45
N LYS A 52 10.94 0.96 -5.66
CA LYS A 52 10.55 0.38 -4.36
C LYS A 52 9.92 1.42 -3.43
N GLU A 53 10.45 2.64 -3.48
CA GLU A 53 9.94 3.78 -2.72
C GLU A 53 8.49 4.12 -3.11
N GLN A 54 8.24 4.28 -4.41
CA GLN A 54 6.89 4.56 -4.92
C GLN A 54 5.92 3.44 -4.58
N ARG A 55 6.33 2.17 -4.77
CA ARG A 55 5.50 1.01 -4.43
C ARG A 55 5.14 0.98 -2.95
N SER A 56 6.11 1.21 -2.07
CA SER A 56 5.90 1.22 -0.62
C SER A 56 4.82 2.22 -0.20
N LYS A 57 4.76 3.41 -0.82
CA LYS A 57 3.74 4.43 -0.53
C LYS A 57 2.32 3.91 -0.82
N PHE A 58 2.09 3.31 -1.99
CA PHE A 58 0.79 2.71 -2.32
C PHE A 58 0.47 1.48 -1.46
N ILE A 59 1.45 0.63 -1.18
CA ILE A 59 1.27 -0.58 -0.38
C ILE A 59 0.84 -0.23 1.05
N VAL A 60 1.60 0.64 1.73
CA VAL A 60 1.31 1.02 3.12
C VAL A 60 -0.04 1.74 3.21
N HIS A 61 -0.37 2.60 2.24
CA HIS A 61 -1.66 3.28 2.20
C HIS A 61 -2.84 2.31 2.15
N GLU A 62 -2.81 1.35 1.23
CA GLU A 62 -3.90 0.38 1.11
C GLU A 62 -3.97 -0.58 2.30
N LEU A 63 -2.82 -0.95 2.88
CA LEU A 63 -2.80 -1.74 4.11
C LEU A 63 -3.45 -0.99 5.27
N LEU A 64 -3.16 0.30 5.44
CA LEU A 64 -3.78 1.12 6.48
C LEU A 64 -5.29 1.27 6.27
N HIS A 65 -5.77 1.25 5.02
CA HIS A 65 -7.20 1.26 4.73
C HIS A 65 -7.99 0.07 5.29
N LEU A 66 -7.32 -1.05 5.59
CA LEU A 66 -7.94 -2.19 6.26
C LEU A 66 -8.34 -1.88 7.71
N ARG A 67 -7.72 -0.87 8.33
CA ARG A 67 -8.05 -0.40 9.70
C ARG A 67 -8.73 0.97 9.71
N TYR A 68 -8.38 1.84 8.76
CA TYR A 68 -8.77 3.24 8.74
C TYR A 68 -9.41 3.61 7.40
N LYS A 69 -10.73 3.80 7.39
CA LYS A 69 -11.47 4.11 6.15
C LYS A 69 -11.23 5.52 5.62
N THR A 70 -10.73 6.42 6.45
CA THR A 70 -10.52 7.83 6.09
C THR A 70 -9.09 8.26 6.39
N HIS A 71 -8.56 9.20 5.61
CA HIS A 71 -7.22 9.77 5.75
C HIS A 71 -7.14 10.82 6.88
N ASN A 72 -7.66 10.46 8.05
CA ASN A 72 -7.66 11.31 9.23
C ASN A 72 -6.21 11.54 9.76
N LYS A 73 -6.06 12.37 10.80
CA LYS A 73 -4.74 12.66 11.40
C LYS A 73 -3.98 11.39 11.79
N MET A 74 -4.66 10.38 12.34
CA MET A 74 -4.03 9.13 12.74
C MET A 74 -3.53 8.33 11.53
N PHE A 75 -4.31 8.27 10.45
CA PHE A 75 -3.88 7.64 9.19
C PHE A 75 -2.59 8.26 8.68
N LYS A 76 -2.54 9.59 8.58
CA LYS A 76 -1.38 10.32 8.07
C LYS A 76 -0.14 10.11 8.94
N LEU A 77 -0.31 10.16 10.26
CA LEU A 77 0.78 9.90 11.22
C LEU A 77 1.35 8.50 11.06
N LEU A 78 0.49 7.48 10.93
CA LEU A 78 0.94 6.09 10.77
C LEU A 78 1.61 5.87 9.42
N LEU A 79 1.03 6.39 8.33
CA LEU A 79 1.63 6.33 6.99
C LEU A 79 3.06 6.89 7.02
N ASN A 80 3.21 8.12 7.54
CA ASN A 80 4.51 8.78 7.64
C ASN A 80 5.48 8.00 8.54
N SER A 81 5.01 7.48 9.67
CA SER A 81 5.84 6.70 10.60
C SER A 81 6.40 5.42 9.96
N TYR A 82 5.57 4.64 9.27
CA TYR A 82 6.02 3.41 8.62
C TYR A 82 6.97 3.67 7.46
N LEU A 83 6.70 4.68 6.63
CA LEU A 83 7.58 5.05 5.53
C LEU A 83 8.91 5.62 6.02
N ALA A 84 8.90 6.49 7.03
CA ALA A 84 10.11 7.09 7.60
C ALA A 84 11.06 6.04 8.21
N LYS A 85 10.54 4.96 8.79
CA LYS A 85 11.36 3.83 9.27
C LYS A 85 12.22 3.19 8.17
N LYS A 86 11.85 3.35 6.90
CA LYS A 86 12.61 2.88 5.74
C LYS A 86 13.31 4.02 4.98
N GLY A 87 13.37 5.22 5.56
CA GLY A 87 13.94 6.40 4.90
C GLY A 87 13.13 6.90 3.71
N ILE A 88 11.83 6.59 3.67
CA ILE A 88 10.92 6.99 2.59
C ILE A 88 10.12 8.21 3.05
N ASP A 89 10.16 9.28 2.26
CA ASP A 89 9.34 10.47 2.51
C ASP A 89 7.90 10.26 1.98
N ALA A 90 6.92 10.57 2.81
CA ALA A 90 5.51 10.44 2.46
C ALA A 90 4.98 11.61 1.62
N ASP A 91 5.64 12.78 1.64
CA ASP A 91 5.11 14.02 1.06
C ASP A 91 5.12 14.06 -0.48
N SER A 92 5.82 13.13 -1.12
CA SER A 92 5.97 13.10 -2.58
C SER A 92 4.90 12.31 -3.34
N VAL A 93 3.86 11.78 -2.69
CA VAL A 93 2.74 11.12 -3.40
C VAL A 93 1.40 11.65 -2.91
N VAL A 94 0.73 12.36 -3.82
CA VAL A 94 -0.72 12.60 -3.74
C VAL A 94 -1.41 11.25 -3.99
N LEU A 95 -1.84 10.60 -2.91
CA LEU A 95 -2.67 9.38 -2.94
C LEU A 95 -4.15 9.73 -2.95
#